data_AF-A0A318QW24-F1
#
_entry.id   AF-A0A318QW24-F1
#
_cell.length_a   1.000
_cell.length_b   1.000
_cell.length_c   1.000
_cell.angle_alpha   90.00
_cell.angle_beta   90.00
_cell.angle_gamma   90.00
#
_symmetry.space_group_name_H-M   'P 1'
#
loop_
_entity.id
_entity.type
_entity.pdbx_description
1 polymer ?
#
loop_
_entity_poly.entity_id
_entity_poly.type
_entity_poly.pdbx_seq_one_letter_code
_entity_poly.pdbx_strand_id
1 'polypeptide(L)' 'MNGWVARTGMSRTQTYRKLNDGKLIAKKLGSRTVIDFRAGLAWLASLPNATFIPKSNGPRH' A
#
# COMPACT_ATOMS: atom_id res chain seq x y z
N MET A 1 -2.73 -12.72 -2.82
CA MET A 1 -2.88 -11.25 -2.97
C MET A 1 -3.91 -10.61 -2.03
N ASN A 2 -5.08 -11.21 -1.79
CA ASN A 2 -6.15 -10.58 -0.97
C ASN A 2 -5.71 -10.15 0.45
N GLY A 3 -4.81 -10.90 1.11
CA GLY A 3 -4.32 -10.54 2.44
C GLY A 3 -3.52 -9.22 2.50
N TRP A 4 -2.79 -8.86 1.45
CA TRP A 4 -2.06 -7.58 1.39
C TRP A 4 -3.01 -6.39 1.28
N VAL A 5 -3.95 -6.48 0.33
CA VAL A 5 -5.00 -5.47 0.08
C VAL A 5 -5.84 -5.25 1.33
N ALA A 6 -6.30 -6.33 1.97
CA ALA A 6 -7.11 -6.23 3.18
C ALA A 6 -6.38 -5.59 4.37
N ARG A 7 -5.06 -5.83 4.51
CA ARG A 7 -4.27 -5.31 5.64
C ARG A 7 -3.79 -3.88 5.45
N THR A 8 -3.50 -3.49 4.21
CA THR A 8 -2.91 -2.18 3.91
C THR A 8 -3.92 -1.15 3.43
N GLY A 9 -5.12 -1.60 3.05
CA GLY A 9 -6.11 -0.75 2.38
C GLY A 9 -5.74 -0.39 0.94
N MET A 10 -4.60 -0.85 0.41
CA MET A 10 -4.20 -0.59 -0.97
C MET A 10 -5.10 -1.30 -1.96
N SER A 11 -5.42 -0.66 -3.08
CA SER A 11 -6.15 -1.32 -4.16
C SER A 11 -5.28 -2.38 -4.84
N ARG A 12 -5.93 -3.38 -5.46
CA ARG A 12 -5.25 -4.40 -6.27
C ARG A 12 -4.46 -3.77 -7.42
N THR A 13 -5.05 -2.80 -8.12
CA THR A 13 -4.42 -2.10 -9.23
C THR A 13 -3.14 -1.39 -8.79
N GLN A 14 -3.19 -0.67 -7.67
CA GLN A 14 -2.01 0.01 -7.12
C GLN A 14 -0.94 -1.00 -6.69
N THR A 15 -1.34 -2.14 -6.12
CA THR A 15 -0.41 -3.22 -5.75
C THR A 15 0.34 -3.74 -6.98
N TYR A 16 -0.34 -4.01 -8.09
CA TYR A 16 0.30 -4.45 -9.34
C TYR A 16 1.23 -3.39 -9.93
N ARG A 17 0.82 -2.12 -9.93
CA ARG A 17 1.72 -1.03 -10.34
C ARG A 17 2.99 -1.01 -9.50
N LYS A 18 2.89 -1.17 -8.18
CA LYS A 18 4.06 -1.18 -7.29
C LYS A 18 4.93 -2.42 -7.40
N LEU A 19 4.38 -3.56 -7.81
CA LEU A 19 5.16 -4.73 -8.21
C LEU A 19 5.96 -4.45 -9.49
N ASN A 20 5.32 -3.83 -10.49
CA ASN A 20 5.98 -3.47 -11.74
C ASN A 20 7.06 -2.40 -11.54
N ASP A 21 6.81 -1.43 -10.65
CA ASP A 21 7.78 -0.38 -10.26
C ASP A 21 8.95 -0.94 -9.40
N GLY A 22 8.94 -2.23 -9.05
CA GLY A 22 9.95 -2.85 -8.18
C GLY A 22 9.90 -2.41 -6.70
N LYS A 23 8.85 -1.69 -6.29
CA LYS A 23 8.67 -1.22 -4.90
C LYS A 23 8.15 -2.31 -3.98
N LEU A 24 7.34 -3.23 -4.52
CA LEU A 24 6.90 -4.43 -3.83
C LEU A 24 7.58 -5.65 -4.42
N ILE A 25 7.79 -6.67 -3.58
CA ILE A 25 8.35 -7.95 -4.00
C ILE A 25 7.25 -9.02 -3.90
N ALA A 26 6.96 -9.68 -5.01
CA ALA A 26 6.12 -10.85 -5.03
C ALA A 26 6.97 -12.12 -4.94
N LYS A 27 6.48 -13.13 -4.23
CA LYS A 27 7.07 -14.46 -4.12
C LYS A 27 6.08 -15.51 -4.62
N LYS A 28 6.58 -16.50 -5.34
CA LYS A 28 5.80 -17.67 -5.78
C LYS A 28 5.68 -18.66 -4.62
N LEU A 29 4.46 -19.05 -4.28
CA LEU A 29 4.15 -20.03 -3.24
C LEU A 29 3.20 -21.09 -3.82
N GLY A 30 3.79 -22.13 -4.40
CA GLY A 30 3.04 -23.15 -5.16
C GLY A 30 2.23 -22.52 -6.29
N SER A 31 0.91 -22.77 -6.31
CA SER A 31 0.01 -22.17 -7.30
C SER A 31 -0.24 -20.67 -7.07
N ARG A 32 0.04 -20.14 -5.87
CA ARG A 32 -0.30 -18.77 -5.47
C ARG A 32 0.90 -17.82 -5.60
N THR A 33 0.58 -16.54 -5.79
CA THR A 33 1.55 -15.44 -5.67
C THR A 33 1.21 -14.62 -4.43
N VAL A 34 2.20 -14.46 -3.55
CA VAL A 34 2.09 -13.71 -2.29
C VAL A 34 3.03 -12.52 -2.29
N ILE A 35 2.68 -11.47 -1.56
CA ILE A 35 3.56 -10.33 -1.37
C ILE A 35 4.49 -10.66 -0.21
N ASP A 36 5.78 -10.39 -0.36
CA ASP A 36 6.72 -10.40 0.76
C ASP A 36 6.32 -9.30 1.73
N PHE A 37 5.72 -9.70 2.85
CA PHE A 37 5.11 -8.77 3.80
C PHE A 37 6.17 -7.87 4.46
N ARG A 38 7.37 -8.39 4.73
CA ARG A 38 8.44 -7.61 5.36
C ARG A 38 8.96 -6.53 4.41
N ALA A 39 9.21 -6.89 3.15
CA ALA A 39 9.62 -5.92 2.15
C ALA A 39 8.54 -4.86 1.90
N GLY A 40 7.26 -5.28 1.84
CA GLY A 40 6.14 -4.36 1.67
C GLY A 40 5.99 -3.37 2.84
N LEU A 41 6.16 -3.83 4.09
CA LEU A 41 6.14 -2.96 5.26
C LEU A 41 7.33 -2.00 5.28
N ALA A 42 8.54 -2.46 4.90
CA ALA A 42 9.71 -1.61 4.80
C ALA A 42 9.50 -0.48 3.76
N TRP A 43 8.87 -0.79 2.63
CA TRP A 43 8.50 0.23 1.66
C TRP A 43 7.45 1.21 2.22
N LEU A 44 6.40 0.74 2.90
CA LEU A 44 5.41 1.63 3.53
C LEU A 44 6.05 2.57 4.55
N ALA A 45 6.99 2.06 5.36
CA ALA A 45 7.74 2.85 6.32
C ALA A 45 8.68 3.89 5.66
N SER A 46 9.04 3.70 4.39
CA SER A 46 9.85 4.66 3.62
C SER A 46 9.03 5.83 3.05
N LEU A 47 7.70 5.77 3.10
CA LEU A 47 6.85 6.83 2.60
C LEU A 47 6.89 8.04 3.55
N PRO A 48 6.77 9.27 3.03
CA PRO A 48 6.65 10.44 3.87
C PRO A 48 5.38 10.35 4.72
N ASN A 49 5.46 10.90 5.94
CA ASN A 49 4.28 11.05 6.78
C ASN A 49 3.21 11.87 6.05
N ALA A 50 1.97 11.38 6.08
CA ALA A 50 0.86 12.12 5.52
C ALA A 50 0.67 13.44 6.26
N THR A 51 0.64 14.56 5.53
CA THR A 51 0.26 15.85 6.08
C THR A 51 -1.25 15.95 6.13
N PHE A 52 -1.81 16.11 7.32
CA PHE A 52 -3.23 16.38 7.51
C PHE A 52 -3.43 17.89 7.55
N ILE A 53 -4.11 18.45 6.55
CA ILE A 53 -4.66 19.80 6.63
C ILE A 53 -6.05 19.64 7.24
N PRO A 54 -6.29 20.09 8.48
CA PRO A 54 -7.62 20.09 9.04
C PRO A 54 -8.50 20.92 8.11
N LYS A 55 -9.63 20.36 7.68
CA LYS A 55 -10.61 21.13 6.92
C LYS A 55 -11.16 22.18 7.89
N SER A 56 -10.66 23.42 7.79
CA SER A 56 -11.26 24.55 8.49
C SER A 56 -12.70 24.63 8.01
N ASN A 57 -13.65 24.34 8.89
CA ASN A 57 -15.05 24.66 8.65
C ASN A 57 -15.12 26.19 8.62
N GLY A 58 -15.06 26.78 7.43
CA GLY A 58 -15.36 28.19 7.23
C GLY A 58 -16.75 28.51 7.82
N PRO A 59 -16.97 29.75 8.29
CA PRO A 59 -18.22 30.11 8.96
C PRO A 59 -19.40 29.78 8.06
N ARG A 60 -20.36 29.01 8.60
CA ARG A 60 -21.67 28.83 7.99
C ARG A 60 -22.37 30.20 8.07
N HIS A 61 -22.40 30.91 6.94
CA HIS A 61 -23.33 32.03 6.72
C HIS A 61 -24.68 31.47 6.28
#